data_AF-A0A1C6LST5-F1
#
_entry.id   AF-A0A1C6LST5-F1
#
_cell.length_a   1.000
_cell.length_b   1.000
_cell.length_c   1.000
_cell.angle_alpha   90.00
_cell.angle_beta   90.00
_cell.angle_gamma   90.00
#
_symmetry.space_group_name_H-M   'P 1'
#
loop_
_entity.id
_entity.type
_entity.pdbx_description
1 polymer ?
#
loop_
_entity_poly.entity_id
_entity_poly.type
_entity_poly.pdbx_seq_one_letter_code
_entity_poly.pdbx_strand_id
1 'polypeptide(L)'
;MTWSYGKAGDGMTPASTFVALDLYDVTNGSQRRVEVPWSGAPGVSTSGPEIVISDGRANSTLVDPVTGAVSAVGAGRLKYPKGCPACKQLTEVYGQTGAGLLVGGAREFWVRGGWFSRNVAPGGTDRADGVVTSVAPGRVLARWALEKKAERAASHDLWAVHDAATGRVLASVECHRPAIEPGRHPQAALSPSSDHLVAGNLAFDLEAGRGRCFEGADGVGRLSLVTVTDDGIAYGAENARDAADALSGGGLPVAVDLTAWTVSRLSRNARLPGAEATGVGVFRWTDRQDRTHLIGYPRTD
;
A
#
# COMPACT_ATOMS: atom_id res chain seq x y z
N MET A 1 -9.80 7.44 -10.90
CA MET A 1 -8.61 7.79 -11.68
C MET A 1 -8.09 6.53 -12.35
N THR A 2 -7.66 6.63 -13.60
CA THR A 2 -6.93 5.57 -14.31
C THR A 2 -5.61 6.13 -14.82
N TRP A 3 -4.60 5.28 -14.98
CA TRP A 3 -3.33 5.73 -15.52
C TRP A 3 -2.71 4.70 -16.47
N SER A 4 -1.87 5.19 -17.36
CA SER A 4 -1.05 4.37 -18.24
C SER A 4 0.34 5.00 -18.39
N TYR A 5 1.32 4.17 -18.72
CA TYR A 5 2.68 4.60 -19.00
C TYR A 5 3.12 3.99 -20.33
N GLY A 6 3.70 4.80 -21.19
CA GLY A 6 4.11 4.34 -22.51
C GLY A 6 4.88 5.38 -23.29
N LYS A 7 5.22 5.00 -24.51
CA LYS A 7 5.89 5.84 -25.49
C LYS A 7 4.87 6.23 -26.56
N ALA A 8 4.70 7.52 -26.82
CA ALA A 8 3.93 7.98 -27.98
C ALA A 8 4.82 8.82 -28.90
N GLY A 9 4.58 8.70 -30.20
CA GLY A 9 5.20 9.52 -31.22
C GLY A 9 4.33 9.50 -32.47
N ASP A 10 4.42 10.57 -33.25
CA ASP A 10 3.74 10.74 -34.52
C ASP A 10 4.53 10.17 -35.72
N GLY A 11 5.67 9.55 -35.45
CA GLY A 11 6.59 9.03 -36.47
C GLY A 11 7.49 10.10 -37.11
N MET A 12 7.29 11.38 -36.79
CA MET A 12 8.08 12.51 -37.29
C MET A 12 9.00 13.09 -36.21
N THR A 13 8.64 12.93 -34.94
CA THR A 13 9.46 13.34 -33.79
C THR A 13 9.93 12.13 -32.95
N PRO A 14 11.08 12.24 -32.24
CA PRO A 14 11.51 11.20 -31.32
C PRO A 14 10.43 10.95 -30.26
N ALA A 15 9.89 9.73 -30.27
CA ALA A 15 8.81 9.37 -29.38
C ALA A 15 9.25 9.53 -27.90
N SER A 16 8.44 10.22 -27.11
CA SER A 16 8.72 10.52 -25.70
C SER A 16 7.90 9.61 -24.80
N THR A 17 8.45 9.28 -23.63
CA THR A 17 7.75 8.51 -22.60
C THR A 17 7.05 9.44 -21.62
N PHE A 18 5.83 9.07 -21.23
CA PHE A 18 5.02 9.84 -20.31
C PHE A 18 4.10 8.93 -19.52
N VAL A 19 3.63 9.45 -18.39
CA VAL A 19 2.51 8.90 -17.64
C VAL A 19 1.27 9.70 -18.02
N ALA A 20 0.24 9.02 -18.53
CA ALA A 20 -1.09 9.60 -18.72
C ALA A 20 -1.95 9.28 -17.50
N LEU A 21 -2.59 10.31 -16.95
CA LEU A 21 -3.57 10.21 -15.88
C LEU A 21 -4.93 10.67 -16.42
N ASP A 22 -5.95 9.83 -16.30
CA ASP A 22 -7.33 10.19 -16.55
C ASP A 22 -8.05 10.35 -15.19
N LEU A 23 -8.38 11.61 -14.89
CA LEU A 23 -9.00 12.06 -13.66
C LEU A 23 -10.49 12.23 -13.91
N TYR A 24 -11.33 11.67 -13.05
CA TYR A 24 -12.78 11.70 -13.19
C TYR A 24 -13.37 12.46 -12.01
N ASP A 25 -14.20 13.45 -12.30
CA ASP A 25 -15.00 14.13 -11.29
C ASP A 25 -16.07 13.18 -10.74
N VAL A 26 -16.11 13.04 -9.43
CA VAL A 26 -17.01 12.08 -8.76
C VAL A 26 -18.48 12.49 -8.82
N THR A 27 -18.79 13.77 -9.07
CA THR A 27 -20.16 14.30 -9.06
C THR A 27 -20.81 14.21 -10.44
N ASN A 28 -20.05 14.44 -11.51
CA ASN A 28 -20.59 14.53 -12.86
C ASN A 28 -19.91 13.60 -13.88
N GLY A 29 -18.88 12.86 -13.47
CA GLY A 29 -18.17 11.91 -14.33
C GLY A 29 -17.29 12.55 -15.41
N SER A 30 -17.15 13.89 -15.41
CA SER A 30 -16.29 14.58 -16.39
C SER A 30 -14.85 14.11 -16.27
N GLN A 31 -14.21 13.89 -17.43
CA GLN A 31 -12.84 13.40 -17.51
C GLN A 31 -11.88 14.55 -17.83
N ARG A 32 -10.75 14.59 -17.12
CA ARG A 32 -9.58 15.39 -17.47
C ARG A 32 -8.37 14.48 -17.64
N ARG A 33 -7.67 14.62 -18.76
CA ARG A 33 -6.38 13.96 -18.99
C ARG A 33 -5.23 14.89 -18.60
N VAL A 34 -4.25 14.34 -17.89
CA VAL A 34 -2.96 14.99 -17.56
C VAL A 34 -1.85 14.08 -18.06
N GLU A 35 -0.92 14.62 -18.84
CA GLU A 35 0.25 13.90 -19.34
C GLU A 35 1.52 14.46 -18.69
N VAL A 36 2.27 13.59 -18.02
CA VAL A 36 3.49 13.95 -17.30
C VAL A 36 4.67 13.31 -18.01
N PRO A 37 5.61 14.08 -18.59
CA PRO A 37 6.85 13.53 -19.12
C PRO A 37 7.56 12.70 -18.08
N TRP A 38 7.88 11.45 -18.42
CA TRP A 38 8.40 10.50 -17.44
C TRP A 38 9.32 9.47 -18.10
N SER A 39 10.45 9.18 -17.47
CA SER A 39 11.42 8.19 -17.96
C SER A 39 11.53 7.01 -17.00
N GLY A 40 11.51 5.79 -17.54
CA GLY A 40 11.62 4.56 -16.75
C GLY A 40 10.28 4.13 -16.14
N ALA A 41 10.26 2.97 -15.47
CA ALA A 41 9.05 2.44 -14.87
C ALA A 41 8.57 3.34 -13.71
N PRO A 42 7.37 3.94 -13.79
CA PRO A 42 6.85 4.80 -12.73
C PRO A 42 6.26 3.96 -11.58
N GLY A 43 6.48 4.42 -10.36
CA GLY A 43 5.61 4.11 -9.23
C GLY A 43 4.53 5.18 -9.11
N VAL A 44 3.25 4.80 -9.07
CA VAL A 44 2.12 5.73 -8.92
C VAL A 44 1.41 5.46 -7.60
N SER A 45 1.22 6.49 -6.77
CA SER A 45 0.51 6.41 -5.49
C SER A 45 -0.60 7.45 -5.43
N THR A 46 -1.78 7.01 -5.00
CA THR A 46 -2.99 7.84 -4.81
C THR A 46 -3.41 7.89 -3.34
N SER A 47 -2.47 7.63 -2.43
CA SER A 47 -2.70 7.51 -0.99
C SER A 47 -2.86 8.85 -0.26
N GLY A 48 -2.58 9.96 -0.94
CA GLY A 48 -2.61 11.30 -0.36
C GLY A 48 -3.44 12.29 -1.19
N PRO A 49 -3.39 13.59 -0.83
CA PRO A 49 -4.16 14.62 -1.51
C PRO A 49 -3.73 14.87 -2.95
N GLU A 50 -2.45 14.68 -3.28
CA GLU A 50 -1.95 14.70 -4.66
C GLU A 50 -1.56 13.28 -5.11
N ILE A 51 -1.57 13.06 -6.42
CA ILE A 51 -1.09 11.83 -7.03
C ILE A 51 0.44 11.93 -7.12
N VAL A 52 1.14 10.95 -6.55
CA VAL A 52 2.60 10.89 -6.60
C VAL A 52 3.04 9.96 -7.72
N ILE A 53 3.84 10.46 -8.65
CA ILE A 53 4.60 9.67 -9.62
C ILE A 53 6.06 9.66 -9.16
N SER A 54 6.65 8.49 -8.93
CA SER A 54 8.01 8.31 -8.39
C SER A 54 8.87 7.43 -9.30
N ASP A 55 10.17 7.66 -9.30
CA ASP A 55 11.17 6.85 -10.02
C ASP A 55 11.65 5.64 -9.21
N GLY A 56 10.96 5.33 -8.10
CA GLY A 56 11.41 4.35 -7.11
C GLY A 56 12.62 4.85 -6.32
N ARG A 57 12.90 6.16 -6.37
CA ARG A 57 14.00 6.83 -5.67
C ARG A 57 13.51 8.18 -5.15
N ALA A 58 14.45 9.11 -4.98
CA ALA A 58 14.21 10.41 -4.38
C ALA A 58 13.47 11.41 -5.28
N ASN A 59 13.31 11.13 -6.58
CA ASN A 59 12.62 12.06 -7.48
C ASN A 59 11.15 11.66 -7.62
N SER A 60 10.30 12.68 -7.61
CA SER A 60 8.87 12.48 -7.80
C SER A 60 8.24 13.69 -8.47
N THR A 61 7.06 13.47 -9.03
CA THR A 61 6.16 14.50 -9.51
C THR A 61 4.84 14.37 -8.77
N LEU A 62 4.30 15.51 -8.35
CA LEU A 62 3.00 15.64 -7.74
C LEU A 62 2.01 16.13 -8.78
N VAL A 63 0.83 15.51 -8.84
CA VAL A 63 -0.27 15.96 -9.68
C VAL A 63 -1.48 16.24 -8.79
N ASP A 64 -1.94 17.48 -8.80
CA ASP A 64 -3.19 17.87 -8.15
C ASP A 64 -4.37 17.25 -8.92
N PRO A 65 -5.16 16.36 -8.30
CA PRO A 65 -6.26 15.68 -8.99
C PRO A 65 -7.44 16.60 -9.33
N VAL A 66 -7.56 17.76 -8.68
CA VAL A 66 -8.64 18.74 -8.88
C VAL A 66 -8.29 19.71 -10.00
N THR A 67 -7.07 20.24 -10.01
CA THR A 67 -6.64 21.25 -10.99
C THR A 67 -5.87 20.65 -12.17
N GLY A 68 -5.27 19.47 -12.00
CA GLY A 68 -4.32 18.90 -12.95
C GLY A 68 -2.94 19.56 -12.93
N ALA A 69 -2.67 20.44 -11.95
CA ALA A 69 -1.38 21.09 -11.80
C ALA A 69 -0.28 20.05 -11.51
N VAL A 70 0.88 20.21 -12.17
CA VAL A 70 2.00 19.27 -12.08
C VAL A 70 3.20 19.96 -11.42
N SER A 71 3.76 19.35 -10.37
CA SER A 71 4.89 19.90 -9.62
C SER A 71 6.00 18.88 -9.41
N ALA A 72 7.19 19.15 -9.94
CA ALA A 72 8.36 18.30 -9.75
C ALA A 72 9.01 18.49 -8.36
N VAL A 73 9.40 17.37 -7.75
CA VAL A 73 10.09 17.30 -6.47
C VAL A 73 11.37 16.49 -6.65
N GLY A 74 12.50 17.20 -6.76
CA GLY A 74 13.82 16.57 -6.77
C GLY A 74 14.35 16.26 -5.36
N ALA A 75 15.36 15.38 -5.31
CA ALA A 75 15.98 14.89 -4.07
C ALA A 75 16.35 15.99 -3.04
N GLY A 76 16.89 17.13 -3.51
CA GLY A 76 17.27 18.25 -2.63
C GLY A 76 16.10 18.89 -1.87
N ARG A 77 14.86 18.66 -2.31
CA ARG A 77 13.63 19.20 -1.68
C ARG A 77 13.00 18.26 -0.65
N LEU A 78 13.56 17.06 -0.42
CA LEU A 78 13.02 16.08 0.52
C LEU A 78 13.27 16.43 2.00
N LYS A 79 14.24 17.32 2.28
CA LYS A 79 14.58 17.85 3.62
C LYS A 79 14.73 16.74 4.68
N TYR A 80 15.88 16.06 4.66
CA TYR A 80 16.22 14.99 5.59
C TYR A 80 16.14 15.41 7.08
N PRO A 81 15.63 14.54 7.97
CA PRO A 81 15.68 14.76 9.41
C PRO A 81 17.12 14.93 9.94
N LYS A 82 17.29 15.79 10.95
CA LYS A 82 18.57 15.95 11.64
C LYS A 82 18.97 14.64 12.34
N GLY A 83 20.23 14.24 12.23
CA GLY A 83 20.75 13.05 12.92
C GLY A 83 20.31 11.71 12.32
N CYS A 84 19.84 11.70 11.08
CA CYS A 84 19.46 10.49 10.35
C CYS A 84 20.46 10.15 9.22
N PRO A 85 21.55 9.43 9.50
CA PRO A 85 22.50 9.02 8.47
C PRO A 85 21.87 8.02 7.48
N ALA A 86 21.02 7.11 7.96
CA ALA A 86 20.35 6.11 7.12
C ALA A 86 19.33 6.72 6.15
N CYS A 87 18.77 7.90 6.46
CA CYS A 87 17.80 8.56 5.59
C CYS A 87 18.37 8.97 4.22
N LYS A 88 19.69 9.21 4.14
CA LYS A 88 20.37 9.58 2.88
C LYS A 88 20.75 8.35 2.03
N GLN A 89 20.56 7.16 2.56
CA GLN A 89 20.82 5.90 1.89
C GLN A 89 19.50 5.31 1.42
N LEU A 90 19.47 4.80 0.18
CA LEU A 90 18.28 4.18 -0.41
C LEU A 90 17.03 5.08 -0.29
N THR A 91 17.20 6.39 -0.49
CA THR A 91 16.09 7.35 -0.36
C THR A 91 15.04 7.13 -1.45
N GLU A 92 13.80 6.88 -1.05
CA GLU A 92 12.67 6.65 -1.94
C GLU A 92 11.42 7.41 -1.47
N VAL A 93 10.64 7.95 -2.42
CA VAL A 93 9.31 8.52 -2.16
C VAL A 93 8.25 7.43 -2.33
N TYR A 94 7.58 7.08 -1.23
CA TYR A 94 6.56 6.01 -1.19
C TYR A 94 5.15 6.51 -1.54
N GLY A 95 4.89 7.79 -1.30
CA GLY A 95 3.59 8.42 -1.56
C GLY A 95 3.44 9.71 -0.77
N GLN A 96 2.20 10.08 -0.48
CA GLN A 96 1.90 11.32 0.22
C GLN A 96 0.89 11.05 1.33
N THR A 97 1.12 11.72 2.45
CA THR A 97 0.21 11.79 3.58
C THR A 97 -0.43 13.19 3.62
N GLY A 98 -1.48 13.37 4.41
CA GLY A 98 -2.04 14.71 4.65
C GLY A 98 -1.03 15.71 5.23
N ALA A 99 0.03 15.23 5.89
CA ALA A 99 1.09 16.07 6.47
C ALA A 99 2.29 16.30 5.51
N GLY A 100 2.35 15.61 4.37
CA GLY A 100 3.44 15.76 3.39
C GLY A 100 3.88 14.45 2.74
N LEU A 101 4.92 14.53 1.90
CA LEU A 101 5.51 13.37 1.24
C LEU A 101 6.06 12.36 2.24
N LEU A 102 5.72 11.09 2.06
CA LEU A 102 6.29 9.98 2.81
C LEU A 102 7.56 9.51 2.11
N VAL A 103 8.67 9.56 2.83
CA VAL A 103 10.00 9.24 2.31
C VAL A 103 10.63 8.15 3.17
N GLY A 104 11.08 7.07 2.54
CA GLY A 104 11.86 6.02 3.16
C GLY A 104 13.35 6.22 2.90
N GLY A 105 14.19 5.80 3.84
CA GLY A 105 15.59 5.48 3.64
C GLY A 105 15.87 4.03 4.03
N ALA A 106 17.14 3.66 4.15
CA ALA A 106 17.53 2.26 4.35
C ALA A 106 16.93 1.59 5.60
N ARG A 107 16.75 2.33 6.71
CA ARG A 107 16.29 1.81 8.01
C ARG A 107 15.43 2.79 8.80
N GLU A 108 15.11 3.92 8.21
CA GLU A 108 14.35 4.98 8.86
C GLU A 108 13.52 5.70 7.79
N PHE A 109 12.40 6.30 8.17
CA PHE A 109 11.49 6.98 7.25
C PHE A 109 10.88 8.22 7.90
N TRP A 110 10.38 9.15 7.09
CA TRP A 110 9.81 10.39 7.59
C TRP A 110 8.72 10.93 6.66
N VAL A 111 7.87 11.77 7.24
CA VAL A 111 6.97 12.64 6.49
C VAL A 111 7.62 14.00 6.36
N ARG A 112 7.79 14.50 5.14
CA ARG A 112 8.41 15.80 4.87
C ARG A 112 7.61 16.92 5.55
N GLY A 113 8.21 17.56 6.56
CA GLY A 113 7.57 18.61 7.35
C GLY A 113 6.64 18.11 8.45
N GLY A 114 6.52 16.79 8.61
CA GLY A 114 5.74 16.14 9.65
C GLY A 114 6.65 15.43 10.65
N TRP A 115 6.45 14.12 10.79
CA TRP A 115 7.09 13.29 11.81
C TRP A 115 8.20 12.41 11.25
N PHE A 116 8.99 11.83 12.16
CA PHE A 116 10.14 10.98 11.87
C PHE A 116 10.03 9.65 12.60
N SER A 117 10.31 8.53 11.92
CA SER A 117 10.11 7.17 12.41
C SER A 117 10.70 6.96 13.81
N ARG A 118 11.95 7.40 14.06
CA ARG A 118 12.63 7.24 15.36
C ARG A 118 11.82 7.76 16.55
N ASN A 119 11.05 8.82 16.33
CA ASN A 119 10.27 9.46 17.39
C ASN A 119 8.94 8.75 17.66
N VAL A 120 8.46 7.94 16.73
CA VAL A 120 7.15 7.27 16.78
C VAL A 120 7.24 5.74 16.72
N ALA A 121 8.44 5.20 16.91
CA ALA A 121 8.69 3.77 16.94
C ALA A 121 7.78 3.06 17.97
N PRO A 122 7.15 1.93 17.61
CA PRO A 122 6.41 1.09 18.54
C PRO A 122 7.28 0.66 19.73
N GLY A 123 6.66 0.46 20.90
CA GLY A 123 7.37 -0.05 22.07
C GLY A 123 8.01 -1.41 21.81
N GLY A 124 9.20 -1.67 22.35
CA GLY A 124 9.93 -2.93 22.18
C GLY A 124 10.65 -3.09 20.83
N THR A 125 10.76 -2.02 20.03
CA THR A 125 11.44 -2.03 18.73
C THR A 125 12.74 -1.22 18.73
N ASP A 126 13.66 -1.58 17.83
CA ASP A 126 14.81 -0.72 17.51
C ASP A 126 14.32 0.53 16.76
N ARG A 127 14.35 1.67 17.44
CA ARG A 127 13.87 2.96 16.91
C ARG A 127 14.66 3.41 15.67
N ALA A 128 15.83 2.84 15.41
CA ALA A 128 16.65 3.12 14.23
C ALA A 128 16.53 2.05 13.13
N ASP A 129 15.53 1.17 13.22
CA ASP A 129 15.23 0.13 12.23
C ASP A 129 13.73 0.02 11.96
N GLY A 130 13.19 1.11 11.41
CA GLY A 130 11.83 1.17 10.87
C GLY A 130 11.89 1.33 9.35
N VAL A 131 11.26 0.42 8.62
CA VAL A 131 11.20 0.45 7.16
C VAL A 131 9.75 0.60 6.74
N VAL A 132 9.44 1.70 6.04
CA VAL A 132 8.14 1.88 5.40
C VAL A 132 7.96 0.83 4.31
N THR A 133 6.77 0.27 4.25
CA THR A 133 6.44 -0.81 3.31
C THR A 133 5.38 -0.38 2.33
N SER A 134 4.28 0.19 2.84
CA SER A 134 3.21 0.70 2.00
C SER A 134 2.48 1.85 2.67
N VAL A 135 1.71 2.57 1.86
CA VAL A 135 0.92 3.72 2.27
C VAL A 135 -0.47 3.57 1.69
N ALA A 136 -1.48 3.81 2.52
CA ALA A 136 -2.88 3.87 2.16
C ALA A 136 -3.45 5.22 2.64
N PRO A 137 -4.64 5.64 2.17
CA PRO A 137 -5.27 6.86 2.65
C PRO A 137 -5.24 6.98 4.19
N GLY A 138 -4.52 7.99 4.69
CA GLY A 138 -4.41 8.25 6.13
C GLY A 138 -3.63 7.21 6.96
N ARG A 139 -2.98 6.22 6.34
CA ARG A 139 -2.28 5.14 7.04
C ARG A 139 -0.91 4.84 6.43
N VAL A 140 0.05 4.48 7.29
CA VAL A 140 1.39 4.02 6.87
C VAL A 140 1.66 2.67 7.50
N LEU A 141 1.95 1.66 6.67
CA LEU A 141 2.41 0.35 7.14
C LEU A 141 3.94 0.32 7.15
N ALA A 142 4.51 -0.06 8.29
CA ALA A 142 5.95 -0.18 8.45
C ALA A 142 6.34 -1.44 9.21
N ARG A 143 7.49 -2.00 8.83
CA ARG A 143 8.18 -3.09 9.52
C ARG A 143 9.23 -2.51 10.45
N TRP A 144 9.35 -3.09 11.64
CA TRP A 144 10.30 -2.71 12.66
C TRP A 144 11.08 -3.93 13.13
N ALA A 145 12.40 -3.80 13.27
CA ALA A 145 13.15 -4.81 14.01
C ALA A 145 12.82 -4.71 15.51
N LEU A 146 12.68 -5.85 16.18
CA LEU A 146 12.59 -5.89 17.63
C LEU A 146 13.91 -5.44 18.27
N GLU A 147 13.85 -4.94 19.51
CA GLU A 147 15.06 -4.64 20.28
C GLU A 147 15.96 -5.88 20.38
N LYS A 148 17.28 -5.70 20.21
CA LYS A 148 18.26 -6.82 20.18
C LYS A 148 18.22 -7.77 21.38
N LYS A 149 17.70 -7.31 22.53
CA LYS A 149 17.60 -8.09 23.77
C LYS A 149 16.27 -8.82 23.92
N ALA A 150 15.29 -8.55 23.05
CA ALA A 150 14.02 -9.26 23.08
C ALA A 150 14.22 -10.72 22.65
N GLU A 151 13.55 -11.64 23.33
CA GLU A 151 13.70 -13.09 23.13
C GLU A 151 13.49 -13.51 21.67
N ARG A 152 12.52 -12.90 21.00
CA ARG A 152 12.15 -13.21 19.60
C ARG A 152 12.86 -12.33 18.57
N ALA A 153 13.81 -11.48 18.97
CA ALA A 153 14.46 -10.53 18.06
C ALA A 153 15.26 -11.18 16.92
N ALA A 154 15.63 -12.45 17.04
CA ALA A 154 16.30 -13.19 15.97
C ALA A 154 15.31 -13.70 14.90
N SER A 155 14.08 -14.04 15.30
CA SER A 155 13.12 -14.75 14.46
C SER A 155 11.90 -13.91 14.08
N HIS A 156 11.69 -12.74 14.68
CA HIS A 156 10.49 -11.92 14.46
C HIS A 156 10.83 -10.47 14.15
N ASP A 157 9.92 -9.85 13.41
CA ASP A 157 9.80 -8.40 13.25
C ASP A 157 8.41 -7.95 13.69
N LEU A 158 8.29 -6.68 14.05
CA LEU A 158 7.02 -6.05 14.40
C LEU A 158 6.50 -5.25 13.20
N TRP A 159 5.26 -5.53 12.83
CA TRP A 159 4.51 -4.78 11.82
C TRP A 159 3.58 -3.79 12.52
N ALA A 160 3.60 -2.54 12.09
CA ALA A 160 2.80 -1.48 12.68
C ALA A 160 2.09 -0.66 11.62
N VAL A 161 0.81 -0.37 11.88
CA VAL A 161 0.04 0.64 11.15
C VAL A 161 0.12 1.94 11.94
N HIS A 162 0.62 2.97 11.28
CA HIS A 162 0.71 4.32 11.82
C HIS A 162 -0.37 5.22 11.21
N ASP A 163 -0.90 6.12 12.03
CA ASP A 163 -1.65 7.28 11.56
C ASP A 163 -0.73 8.16 10.70
N ALA A 164 -1.11 8.43 9.45
CA ALA A 164 -0.24 9.10 8.51
C ALA A 164 0.03 10.58 8.88
N ALA A 165 -0.88 11.23 9.60
CA ALA A 165 -0.74 12.63 9.98
C ALA A 165 0.23 12.81 11.17
N THR A 166 0.15 11.95 12.17
CA THR A 166 0.86 12.09 13.45
C THR A 166 2.01 11.10 13.64
N GLY A 167 1.98 9.99 12.91
CA GLY A 167 2.87 8.86 13.10
C GLY A 167 2.51 7.97 14.29
N ARG A 168 1.42 8.26 15.01
CA ARG A 168 0.97 7.44 16.14
C ARG A 168 0.69 6.02 15.68
N VAL A 169 1.19 5.03 16.42
CA VAL A 169 0.86 3.61 16.20
C VAL A 169 -0.63 3.39 16.50
N LEU A 170 -1.36 2.85 15.54
CA LEU A 170 -2.78 2.52 15.65
C LEU A 170 -2.97 1.05 16.03
N ALA A 171 -2.23 0.16 15.37
CA ALA A 171 -2.22 -1.26 15.65
C ALA A 171 -0.83 -1.83 15.34
N SER A 172 -0.49 -2.94 15.98
CA SER A 172 0.77 -3.66 15.72
C SER A 172 0.65 -5.15 15.96
N VAL A 173 1.52 -5.92 15.31
CA VAL A 173 1.63 -7.37 15.48
C VAL A 173 3.07 -7.82 15.25
N GLU A 174 3.55 -8.79 16.01
CA GLU A 174 4.82 -9.47 15.76
C GLU A 174 4.61 -10.67 14.84
N CYS A 175 5.39 -10.77 13.76
CA CYS A 175 5.38 -11.88 12.81
C CYS A 175 6.78 -12.47 12.64
N HIS A 176 6.86 -13.72 12.17
CA HIS A 176 8.14 -14.36 11.86
C HIS A 176 8.86 -13.70 10.67
N ARG A 177 10.19 -13.69 10.72
CA ARG A 177 11.04 -13.48 9.55
C ARG A 177 11.16 -14.81 8.77
N PRO A 178 11.28 -14.81 7.44
CA PRO A 178 11.30 -13.69 6.50
C PRO A 178 9.94 -13.53 5.80
N ALA A 179 8.83 -13.50 6.54
CA ALA A 179 7.49 -13.67 5.96
C ALA A 179 7.14 -12.66 4.85
N ILE A 180 7.80 -11.50 4.83
CA ILE A 180 7.59 -10.44 3.86
C ILE A 180 8.95 -9.80 3.50
N GLU A 181 9.29 -9.76 2.21
CA GLU A 181 10.44 -8.98 1.74
C GLU A 181 10.17 -7.47 1.90
N PRO A 182 11.01 -6.72 2.61
CA PRO A 182 10.86 -5.27 2.71
C PRO A 182 11.04 -4.59 1.35
N GLY A 183 10.07 -3.77 0.96
CA GLY A 183 10.00 -3.07 -0.32
C GLY A 183 8.61 -2.44 -0.47
N ARG A 184 8.11 -2.27 -1.71
CA ARG A 184 6.71 -1.87 -1.96
C ARG A 184 5.70 -3.00 -1.68
N HIS A 185 6.05 -4.03 -0.92
CA HIS A 185 5.18 -5.17 -0.63
C HIS A 185 5.22 -5.54 0.85
N PRO A 186 4.07 -5.93 1.44
CA PRO A 186 2.75 -5.97 0.83
C PRO A 186 2.12 -4.59 0.66
N GLN A 187 1.29 -4.46 -0.38
CA GLN A 187 0.40 -3.31 -0.54
C GLN A 187 -0.72 -3.37 0.49
N ALA A 188 -0.99 -2.25 1.15
CA ALA A 188 -2.06 -2.14 2.12
C ALA A 188 -3.39 -1.83 1.41
N ALA A 189 -4.43 -2.57 1.77
CA ALA A 189 -5.82 -2.29 1.41
C ALA A 189 -6.60 -1.93 2.68
N LEU A 190 -7.37 -0.83 2.62
CA LEU A 190 -8.22 -0.36 3.69
C LEU A 190 -9.68 -0.72 3.43
N SER A 191 -10.43 -0.97 4.49
CA SER A 191 -11.88 -0.91 4.44
C SER A 191 -12.33 0.53 4.14
N PRO A 192 -13.50 0.76 3.51
CA PRO A 192 -13.99 2.12 3.26
C PRO A 192 -14.07 3.02 4.49
N SER A 193 -14.49 2.48 5.63
CA SER A 193 -14.47 3.12 6.97
C SER A 193 -13.07 3.47 7.48
N SER A 194 -12.03 2.82 6.93
CA SER A 194 -10.64 2.92 7.37
C SER A 194 -10.36 2.39 8.77
N ASP A 195 -11.22 1.49 9.27
CA ASP A 195 -11.10 0.80 10.57
C ASP A 195 -10.39 -0.55 10.46
N HIS A 196 -10.32 -1.13 9.26
CA HIS A 196 -9.59 -2.36 9.00
C HIS A 196 -8.52 -2.17 7.91
N LEU A 197 -7.40 -2.86 8.05
CA LEU A 197 -6.32 -2.86 7.06
C LEU A 197 -5.83 -4.29 6.83
N VAL A 198 -5.63 -4.68 5.58
CA VAL A 198 -4.95 -5.93 5.21
C VAL A 198 -3.78 -5.66 4.29
N ALA A 199 -2.72 -6.47 4.40
CA ALA A 199 -1.56 -6.38 3.53
C ALA A 199 -0.82 -7.72 3.50
N GLY A 200 -0.87 -8.45 2.37
CA GLY A 200 -0.22 -9.76 2.27
C GLY A 200 -0.85 -10.74 3.25
N ASN A 201 -0.07 -11.33 4.16
CA ASN A 201 -0.60 -12.20 5.22
C ASN A 201 -0.98 -11.43 6.51
N LEU A 202 -0.93 -10.11 6.51
CA LEU A 202 -1.26 -9.27 7.66
C LEU A 202 -2.72 -8.81 7.61
N ALA A 203 -3.37 -8.79 8.76
CA ALA A 203 -4.63 -8.07 8.96
C ALA A 203 -4.62 -7.32 10.29
N PHE A 204 -5.27 -6.17 10.30
CA PHE A 204 -5.36 -5.28 11.44
C PHE A 204 -6.80 -4.82 11.63
N ASP A 205 -7.24 -4.86 12.88
CA ASP A 205 -8.40 -4.14 13.40
C ASP A 205 -7.83 -2.89 14.10
N LEU A 206 -8.02 -1.74 13.47
CA LEU A 206 -7.42 -0.47 13.89
C LEU A 206 -8.21 0.17 15.03
N GLU A 207 -9.48 -0.16 15.18
CA GLU A 207 -10.31 0.30 16.30
C GLU A 207 -9.91 -0.43 17.59
N ALA A 208 -9.77 -1.76 17.53
CA ALA A 208 -9.31 -2.56 18.65
C ALA A 208 -7.79 -2.45 18.90
N GLY A 209 -7.04 -1.86 17.96
CA GLY A 209 -5.59 -1.73 18.01
C GLY A 209 -4.84 -3.07 17.92
N ARG A 210 -5.44 -4.06 17.24
CA ARG A 210 -4.95 -5.44 17.17
C ARG A 210 -4.54 -5.79 15.74
N GLY A 211 -3.58 -6.70 15.62
CA GLY A 211 -3.19 -7.28 14.34
C GLY A 211 -2.92 -8.78 14.45
N ARG A 212 -2.95 -9.45 13.31
CA ARG A 212 -2.62 -10.87 13.17
C ARG A 212 -1.84 -11.13 11.89
N CYS A 213 -0.89 -12.05 11.99
CA CYS A 213 -0.17 -12.62 10.84
C CYS A 213 -0.75 -14.01 10.58
N PHE A 214 -1.20 -14.25 9.34
CA PHE A 214 -1.71 -15.56 8.90
C PHE A 214 -0.57 -16.42 8.35
N GLU A 215 0.33 -16.82 9.24
CA GLU A 215 1.51 -17.64 8.95
C GLU A 215 1.45 -19.00 9.67
N GLY A 216 2.17 -19.99 9.13
CA GLY A 216 2.44 -21.24 9.82
C GLY A 216 3.45 -21.07 10.97
N ALA A 217 3.65 -22.11 11.78
CA ALA A 217 4.65 -22.11 12.85
C ALA A 217 6.10 -21.97 12.34
N ASP A 218 6.32 -22.22 11.05
CA ASP A 218 7.56 -22.02 10.30
C ASP A 218 7.71 -20.60 9.73
N GLY A 219 6.75 -19.70 9.99
CA GLY A 219 6.71 -18.34 9.45
C GLY A 219 6.34 -18.27 7.97
N VAL A 220 6.00 -19.39 7.33
CA VAL A 220 5.58 -19.39 5.92
C VAL A 220 4.18 -18.78 5.83
N GLY A 221 4.08 -17.64 5.17
CA GLY A 221 2.81 -17.01 4.82
C GLY A 221 2.00 -17.94 3.93
N ARG A 222 0.84 -18.38 4.41
CA ARG A 222 -0.05 -19.27 3.65
C ARG A 222 -1.18 -18.52 2.97
N LEU A 223 -1.29 -17.22 3.23
CA LEU A 223 -2.44 -16.41 2.86
C LEU A 223 -1.99 -15.07 2.28
N SER A 224 -2.55 -14.71 1.13
CA SER A 224 -2.44 -13.38 0.55
C SER A 224 -3.82 -12.72 0.55
N LEU A 225 -4.01 -11.79 1.48
CA LEU A 225 -5.20 -10.94 1.62
C LEU A 225 -5.13 -9.77 0.63
N VAL A 226 -6.29 -9.41 0.11
CA VAL A 226 -6.44 -8.49 -1.02
C VAL A 226 -7.30 -7.29 -0.66
N THR A 227 -8.45 -7.54 -0.04
CA THR A 227 -9.44 -6.51 0.27
C THR A 227 -10.07 -6.83 1.62
N VAL A 228 -10.62 -5.81 2.28
CA VAL A 228 -11.30 -5.93 3.56
C VAL A 228 -12.49 -4.99 3.59
N THR A 229 -13.57 -5.45 4.19
CA THR A 229 -14.84 -4.74 4.29
C THR A 229 -14.96 -4.00 5.62
N ASP A 230 -15.99 -3.15 5.76
CA ASP A 230 -16.28 -2.43 7.00
C ASP A 230 -16.69 -3.34 8.17
N ASP A 231 -17.31 -4.49 7.89
CA ASP A 231 -17.65 -5.50 8.89
C ASP A 231 -16.48 -6.42 9.25
N GLY A 232 -15.25 -6.10 8.82
CA GLY A 232 -14.06 -6.85 9.19
C GLY A 232 -13.94 -8.20 8.48
N ILE A 233 -14.51 -8.35 7.29
CA ILE A 233 -14.34 -9.53 6.45
C ILE A 233 -13.27 -9.24 5.40
N ALA A 234 -12.13 -9.92 5.54
CA ALA A 234 -11.04 -9.86 4.57
C ALA A 234 -11.12 -10.99 3.56
N TYR A 235 -10.94 -10.69 2.28
CA TYR A 235 -10.90 -11.67 1.21
C TYR A 235 -9.47 -11.84 0.68
N GLY A 236 -9.12 -13.08 0.35
CA GLY A 236 -7.79 -13.42 -0.14
C GLY A 236 -7.72 -14.85 -0.67
N ALA A 237 -6.51 -15.36 -0.84
CA ALA A 237 -6.30 -16.73 -1.28
C ALA A 237 -5.15 -17.43 -0.53
N GLU A 238 -5.37 -18.69 -0.17
CA GLU A 238 -4.31 -19.57 0.33
C GLU A 238 -3.35 -19.97 -0.79
N ASN A 239 -2.04 -19.98 -0.51
CA ASN A 239 -0.97 -20.34 -1.46
C ASN A 239 -0.88 -19.45 -2.72
N ALA A 240 -1.52 -18.29 -2.73
CA ALA A 240 -1.26 -17.26 -3.73
C ALA A 240 0.04 -16.53 -3.40
N ARG A 241 0.85 -16.22 -4.42
CA ARG A 241 2.16 -15.56 -4.25
C ARG A 241 2.03 -14.17 -3.64
N ASP A 242 1.01 -13.43 -4.05
CA ASP A 242 0.68 -12.09 -3.59
C ASP A 242 -0.80 -11.77 -3.87
N ALA A 243 -1.22 -10.53 -3.57
CA ALA A 243 -2.58 -10.07 -3.80
C ALA A 243 -2.99 -10.04 -5.29
N ALA A 244 -2.06 -9.76 -6.21
CA ALA A 244 -2.34 -9.71 -7.64
C ALA A 244 -2.52 -11.12 -8.23
N ASP A 245 -1.72 -12.09 -7.76
CA ASP A 245 -1.86 -13.51 -8.07
C ASP A 245 -3.21 -14.03 -7.56
N ALA A 246 -3.58 -13.70 -6.32
CA ALA A 246 -4.89 -14.04 -5.74
C ALA A 246 -6.06 -13.50 -6.59
N LEU A 247 -6.00 -12.23 -7.00
CA LEU A 247 -7.02 -11.62 -7.86
C LEU A 247 -7.12 -12.23 -9.25
N SER A 248 -6.01 -12.76 -9.76
CA SER A 248 -5.96 -13.45 -11.05
C SER A 248 -6.48 -14.89 -10.97
N GLY A 249 -6.88 -15.36 -9.77
CA GLY A 249 -7.37 -16.72 -9.53
C GLY A 249 -6.28 -17.70 -9.08
N GLY A 250 -5.11 -17.19 -8.66
CA GLY A 250 -4.09 -17.99 -8.00
C GLY A 250 -4.51 -18.41 -6.59
N GLY A 251 -4.10 -19.61 -6.18
CA GLY A 251 -4.38 -20.13 -4.84
C GLY A 251 -5.81 -20.63 -4.63
N LEU A 252 -6.18 -20.82 -3.37
CA LEU A 252 -7.53 -21.24 -2.96
C LEU A 252 -8.26 -20.05 -2.29
N PRO A 253 -9.37 -19.56 -2.85
CA PRO A 253 -10.11 -18.43 -2.29
C PRO A 253 -10.55 -18.65 -0.84
N VAL A 254 -10.37 -17.64 0.00
CA VAL A 254 -10.83 -17.63 1.40
C VAL A 254 -11.45 -16.29 1.78
N ALA A 255 -12.29 -16.34 2.82
CA ALA A 255 -12.72 -15.21 3.61
C ALA A 255 -12.14 -15.34 5.02
N VAL A 256 -11.79 -14.22 5.64
CA VAL A 256 -11.28 -14.14 6.99
C VAL A 256 -12.13 -13.17 7.77
N ASP A 257 -12.68 -13.63 8.88
CA ASP A 257 -13.35 -12.79 9.85
C ASP A 257 -12.29 -12.22 10.81
N LEU A 258 -12.10 -10.90 10.83
CA LEU A 258 -11.12 -10.23 11.68
C LEU A 258 -11.61 -10.04 13.13
N THR A 259 -12.91 -10.18 13.38
CA THR A 259 -13.47 -10.17 14.75
C THR A 259 -13.16 -11.49 15.45
N ALA A 260 -13.45 -12.61 14.77
CA ALA A 260 -13.21 -13.96 15.28
C ALA A 260 -11.79 -14.46 14.99
N TRP A 261 -11.07 -13.81 14.07
CA TRP A 261 -9.78 -14.23 13.53
C TRP A 261 -9.80 -15.65 12.93
N THR A 262 -10.90 -15.99 12.26
CA THR A 262 -11.12 -17.31 11.65
C THR A 262 -11.03 -17.24 10.14
N VAL A 263 -10.46 -18.28 9.53
CA VAL A 263 -10.35 -18.42 8.08
C VAL A 263 -11.38 -19.43 7.59
N SER A 264 -12.16 -19.04 6.58
CA SER A 264 -13.16 -19.87 5.91
C SER A 264 -12.82 -20.02 4.44
N ARG A 265 -12.74 -21.26 3.96
CA ARG A 265 -12.54 -21.55 2.54
C ARG A 265 -13.81 -21.23 1.75
N LEU A 266 -13.66 -20.49 0.67
CA LEU A 266 -14.73 -20.24 -0.29
C LEU A 266 -14.74 -21.36 -1.35
N SER A 267 -15.73 -21.32 -2.24
CA SER A 267 -15.73 -22.24 -3.38
C SER A 267 -14.47 -22.04 -4.24
N ARG A 268 -13.95 -23.10 -4.84
CA ARG A 268 -12.73 -23.03 -5.68
C ARG A 268 -12.87 -22.07 -6.87
N ASN A 269 -14.10 -21.82 -7.31
CA ASN A 269 -14.41 -20.94 -8.43
C ASN A 269 -14.85 -19.54 -7.99
N ALA A 270 -14.80 -19.24 -6.69
CA ALA A 270 -15.11 -17.92 -6.18
C ALA A 270 -14.13 -16.89 -6.74
N ARG A 271 -14.65 -15.79 -7.27
CA ARG A 271 -13.85 -14.62 -7.61
C ARG A 271 -13.71 -13.74 -6.36
N LEU A 272 -12.53 -13.18 -6.18
CA LEU A 272 -12.26 -12.25 -5.08
C LEU A 272 -12.55 -10.81 -5.53
N PRO A 273 -13.14 -9.97 -4.67
CA PRO A 273 -13.24 -8.54 -4.96
C PRO A 273 -11.85 -7.91 -4.93
N GLY A 274 -11.55 -7.05 -5.91
CA GLY A 274 -10.32 -6.26 -5.96
C GLY A 274 -10.40 -4.96 -5.17
N ALA A 275 -11.61 -4.50 -4.88
CA ALA A 275 -11.90 -3.37 -4.01
C ALA A 275 -13.28 -3.55 -3.38
N GLU A 276 -13.52 -2.82 -2.31
CA GLU A 276 -14.80 -2.70 -1.63
C GLU A 276 -15.19 -1.23 -1.58
N ALA A 277 -16.45 -0.93 -1.87
CA ALA A 277 -16.99 0.42 -1.91
C ALA A 277 -18.38 0.45 -1.25
N THR A 278 -18.39 0.54 0.08
CA THR A 278 -19.58 0.80 0.90
C THR A 278 -20.69 -0.23 0.66
N GLY A 279 -20.38 -1.50 0.90
CA GLY A 279 -21.27 -2.63 0.68
C GLY A 279 -21.28 -3.14 -0.76
N VAL A 280 -20.37 -2.71 -1.62
CA VAL A 280 -20.27 -3.17 -3.01
C VAL A 280 -18.88 -3.74 -3.27
N GLY A 281 -18.83 -5.05 -3.56
CA GLY A 281 -17.60 -5.69 -4.02
C GLY A 281 -17.36 -5.36 -5.49
N VAL A 282 -16.17 -4.84 -5.83
CA VAL A 282 -15.78 -4.54 -7.20
C VAL A 282 -14.90 -5.67 -7.73
N PHE A 283 -15.34 -6.30 -8.82
CA PHE A 283 -14.68 -7.45 -9.43
C PHE A 283 -14.13 -7.07 -10.80
N ARG A 284 -12.90 -7.50 -11.05
CA ARG A 284 -12.27 -7.38 -12.37
C ARG A 284 -12.45 -8.68 -13.13
N TRP A 285 -12.78 -8.59 -14.41
CA TRP A 285 -12.73 -9.73 -15.32
C TRP A 285 -12.21 -9.30 -16.69
N THR A 286 -11.68 -10.26 -17.44
CA THR A 286 -11.17 -10.04 -18.80
C THR A 286 -12.06 -10.80 -19.78
N ASP A 287 -12.51 -10.14 -20.84
CA ASP A 287 -13.30 -10.80 -21.88
C ASP A 287 -12.43 -11.56 -22.89
N ARG A 288 -13.05 -12.17 -23.90
CA ARG A 288 -12.35 -12.94 -24.94
C ARG A 288 -11.46 -12.10 -25.87
N GLN A 289 -11.54 -10.77 -25.78
CA GLN A 289 -10.75 -9.82 -26.55
C GLN A 289 -9.64 -9.18 -25.68
N ASP A 290 -9.33 -9.79 -24.53
CA ASP A 290 -8.37 -9.27 -23.55
C ASP A 290 -8.72 -7.88 -22.99
N ARG A 291 -9.99 -7.49 -23.05
CA ARG A 291 -10.45 -6.22 -22.47
C ARG A 291 -10.80 -6.42 -21.01
N THR A 292 -10.26 -5.54 -20.17
CA THR A 292 -10.58 -5.51 -18.74
C THR A 292 -11.91 -4.81 -18.51
N HIS A 293 -12.76 -5.45 -17.72
CA HIS A 293 -14.06 -4.96 -17.28
C HIS A 293 -14.12 -4.92 -15.76
N LEU A 294 -14.94 -4.02 -15.23
CA LEU A 294 -15.29 -3.93 -13.82
C LEU A 294 -16.78 -4.18 -13.65
N ILE A 295 -17.14 -4.93 -12.63
CA ILE A 295 -18.54 -5.15 -12.23
C ILE A 295 -18.65 -5.01 -10.71
N GLY A 296 -19.67 -4.29 -10.26
CA GLY A 296 -20.01 -4.16 -8.86
C GLY A 296 -21.12 -5.15 -8.49
N TYR A 297 -20.95 -5.88 -7.40
CA TYR A 297 -22.02 -6.65 -6.79
C TYR A 297 -22.30 -6.11 -5.39
N PRO A 298 -23.55 -5.71 -5.08
CA PRO A 298 -23.91 -5.37 -3.73
C PRO A 298 -23.76 -6.61 -2.85
N ARG A 299 -23.32 -6.42 -1.62
CA ARG A 299 -23.34 -7.47 -0.62
C ARG A 299 -24.78 -7.87 -0.35
N THR A 300 -25.01 -9.17 -0.36
CA THR A 300 -26.25 -9.77 0.14
C THR A 300 -25.99 -10.19 1.58
N ASP A 301 -26.85 -9.77 2.50
CA ASP A 301 -26.85 -10.21 3.89
C ASP A 301 -27.07 -11.73 4.02
#